data_AF-A0A378I340-F1
#
_entry.id   AF-A0A378I340-F1
#
_cell.length_a   1.000
_cell.length_b   1.000
_cell.length_c   1.000
_cell.angle_alpha   90.00
_cell.angle_beta   90.00
_cell.angle_gamma   90.00
#
_symmetry.space_group_name_H-M   'P 1'
#
loop_
_entity.id
_entity.type
_entity.pdbx_description
1 polymer ?
#
loop_
_entity_poly.entity_id
_entity_poly.type
_entity_poly.pdbx_seq_one_letter_code
_entity_poly.pdbx_strand_id
1 'polypeptide(L)'
;MQVWTLPEYLQQLREGQLRPIKPFAMGLDELVEMGRFAKKITIPLTEVHFPPQPDVIESSYQLLKPVLAELVSNEEFSWSYHYGFFSAKEVAHGYLSEAINQAIFKGKTMTSHDIELQKFLHYICEALISGIEVDEALNYVNNAHLHNQFALMVSALTLECPSKKDLIAFYKKGKHYNMVYQARLFSNKEFEQALAEQLKTTYNQVIKVILTVLQEEDNTQFMMTEEDNYIELLKMFVALFDKLMSLDSSFLLKEVLDTLKTQSTFLGQGIEFGSENDAKSAMQTLKNLINQLIEPQVKQAFSLNTSYHEQVSHRPLA
;
A
#
# COMPACT_ATOMS: atom_id res chain seq x y z
N MET A 1 -22.86 26.10 -9.27
CA MET A 1 -22.97 24.96 -8.33
C MET A 1 -24.37 24.40 -8.43
N GLN A 2 -24.50 23.19 -8.98
CA GLN A 2 -25.78 22.48 -9.05
C GLN A 2 -25.98 21.70 -7.75
N VAL A 3 -27.19 21.69 -7.21
CA VAL A 3 -27.54 20.91 -6.01
C VAL A 3 -28.46 19.78 -6.45
N TRP A 4 -28.08 18.53 -6.14
CA TRP A 4 -28.86 17.33 -6.44
C TRP A 4 -29.47 16.78 -5.16
N THR A 5 -30.75 16.42 -5.18
CA THR A 5 -31.30 15.57 -4.11
C THR A 5 -30.70 14.17 -4.19
N LEU A 6 -30.69 13.42 -3.07
CA LEU A 6 -30.18 12.05 -3.06
C LEU A 6 -30.83 11.13 -4.12
N PRO A 7 -32.17 11.09 -4.28
CA PRO A 7 -32.80 10.30 -5.34
C PRO A 7 -32.35 10.72 -6.75
N GLU A 8 -32.36 12.02 -7.04
CA GLU A 8 -31.95 12.52 -8.36
C GLU A 8 -30.50 12.15 -8.66
N TYR A 9 -29.58 12.33 -7.70
CA TYR A 9 -28.18 11.99 -7.87
C TYR A 9 -27.98 10.49 -8.17
N LEU A 10 -28.67 9.61 -7.42
CA LEU A 10 -28.61 8.16 -7.64
C LEU A 10 -29.17 7.77 -9.01
N GLN A 11 -30.28 8.37 -9.44
CA GLN A 11 -30.84 8.14 -10.76
C GLN A 11 -29.87 8.58 -11.86
N GLN A 12 -29.27 9.76 -11.74
CA GLN A 12 -28.33 10.30 -12.72
C GLN A 12 -27.01 9.50 -12.79
N LEU A 13 -26.53 9.00 -11.64
CA LEU A 13 -25.43 8.04 -11.61
C LEU A 13 -25.81 6.73 -12.31
N ARG A 14 -27.01 6.20 -12.04
CA ARG A 14 -27.52 4.96 -12.64
C ARG A 14 -27.66 5.05 -14.16
N GLU A 15 -28.10 6.19 -14.66
CA GLU A 15 -28.19 6.49 -16.09
C GLU A 15 -26.82 6.76 -16.73
N GLY A 16 -25.74 6.83 -15.93
CA GLY A 16 -24.38 7.08 -16.41
C GLY A 16 -24.14 8.53 -16.87
N GLN A 17 -25.05 9.44 -16.52
CA GLN A 17 -24.96 10.86 -16.84
C GLN A 17 -23.91 11.55 -15.96
N LEU A 18 -23.75 11.09 -14.72
CA LEU A 18 -22.70 11.53 -13.81
C LEU A 18 -21.50 10.58 -13.86
N ARG A 19 -20.29 11.15 -13.91
CA ARG A 19 -19.02 10.40 -13.93
C ARG A 19 -18.03 10.95 -12.92
N PRO A 20 -18.38 10.98 -11.62
CA PRO A 20 -17.43 11.42 -10.61
C PRO A 20 -16.25 10.44 -10.51
N ILE A 21 -15.11 10.88 -9.99
CA ILE A 21 -13.97 9.99 -9.70
C ILE A 21 -14.35 8.99 -8.59
N LYS A 22 -15.13 9.44 -7.60
CA LYS A 22 -15.71 8.64 -6.51
C LYS A 22 -17.13 9.13 -6.23
N PRO A 23 -18.12 8.25 -5.98
CA PRO A 23 -19.46 8.67 -5.61
C PRO A 23 -19.45 9.65 -4.42
N PHE A 24 -20.26 10.71 -4.51
CA PHE A 24 -20.45 11.74 -3.47
C PHE A 24 -19.22 12.61 -3.12
N ALA A 25 -18.11 12.55 -3.85
CA ALA A 25 -16.94 13.38 -3.54
C ALA A 25 -17.20 14.89 -3.75
N MET A 26 -17.05 15.71 -2.69
CA MET A 26 -17.27 17.18 -2.67
C MET A 26 -16.28 18.03 -3.50
N GLY A 27 -15.57 17.46 -4.47
CA GLY A 27 -14.59 18.15 -5.31
C GLY A 27 -15.12 18.63 -6.68
N LEU A 28 -16.42 18.48 -6.94
CA LEU A 28 -17.07 18.82 -8.21
C LEU A 28 -17.91 20.10 -8.05
N ASP A 29 -18.27 20.77 -9.15
CA ASP A 29 -19.24 21.90 -9.19
C ASP A 29 -20.68 21.47 -8.78
N GLU A 30 -20.82 20.34 -8.11
CA GLU A 30 -22.02 19.58 -7.80
C GLU A 30 -22.04 19.29 -6.29
N LEU A 31 -23.14 19.65 -5.64
CA LEU A 31 -23.41 19.34 -4.24
C LEU A 31 -24.55 18.32 -4.18
N VAL A 32 -24.37 17.24 -3.42
CA VAL A 32 -25.44 16.27 -3.17
C VAL A 32 -26.05 16.51 -1.80
N GLU A 33 -27.37 16.62 -1.73
CA GLU A 33 -28.09 16.69 -0.48
C GLU A 33 -28.10 15.33 0.22
N MET A 34 -27.13 15.14 1.12
CA MET A 34 -27.10 13.97 2.00
C MET A 34 -28.39 13.90 2.84
N GLY A 35 -28.79 12.69 3.22
CA GLY A 35 -29.97 12.49 4.04
C GLY A 35 -29.81 13.00 5.47
N ARG A 36 -30.90 12.94 6.24
CA ARG A 36 -30.99 13.47 7.61
C ARG A 36 -29.99 12.82 8.56
N PHE A 37 -29.81 11.51 8.49
CA PHE A 37 -28.88 10.80 9.38
C PHE A 37 -27.44 11.11 8.99
N ALA A 38 -27.11 11.08 7.70
CA ALA A 38 -25.80 11.48 7.20
C ALA A 38 -25.40 12.90 7.64
N LYS A 39 -26.30 13.88 7.49
CA LYS A 39 -26.07 15.29 7.86
C LYS A 39 -25.88 15.51 9.38
N LYS A 40 -26.43 14.64 10.22
CA LYS A 40 -26.45 14.80 11.68
C LYS A 40 -25.42 13.94 12.40
N ILE A 41 -24.66 13.14 11.68
CA ILE A 41 -23.64 12.28 12.27
C ILE A 41 -22.66 13.15 13.06
N THR A 42 -22.39 12.74 14.30
CA THR A 42 -21.43 13.39 15.18
C THR A 42 -20.45 12.33 15.62
N ILE A 43 -19.23 12.42 15.12
CA ILE A 43 -18.17 11.46 15.45
C ILE A 43 -17.58 11.87 16.81
N PRO A 44 -17.66 11.02 17.84
CA PRO A 44 -17.02 11.31 19.11
C PRO A 44 -15.50 11.35 18.91
N LEU A 45 -14.86 12.41 19.41
CA LEU A 45 -13.40 12.55 19.44
C LEU A 45 -12.83 11.51 20.41
N THR A 46 -12.62 10.30 19.93
CA THR A 46 -12.09 9.18 20.69
C THR A 46 -10.69 8.88 20.19
N GLU A 47 -9.72 8.72 21.08
CA GLU A 47 -8.41 8.23 20.69
C GLU A 47 -8.56 6.82 20.11
N VAL A 48 -8.22 6.65 18.83
CA VAL A 48 -8.23 5.33 18.19
C VAL A 48 -6.93 4.63 18.54
N HIS A 49 -7.01 3.65 19.42
CA HIS A 49 -5.93 2.72 19.67
C HIS A 49 -6.12 1.49 18.79
N PHE A 50 -5.00 0.90 18.32
CA PHE A 50 -5.02 -0.37 17.60
C PHE A 50 -4.30 -1.45 18.45
N PRO A 51 -4.94 -2.59 18.74
CA PRO A 51 -6.31 -2.97 18.34
C PRO A 51 -7.38 -2.07 19.03
N PRO A 52 -8.48 -1.74 18.32
CA PRO A 52 -9.57 -0.96 18.89
C PRO A 52 -10.31 -1.79 19.94
N GLN A 53 -10.88 -1.11 20.92
CA GLN A 53 -11.72 -1.77 21.92
C GLN A 53 -13.08 -2.14 21.29
N PRO A 54 -13.70 -3.28 21.67
CA PRO A 54 -14.97 -3.72 21.09
C PRO A 54 -16.10 -2.68 21.21
N ASP A 55 -16.16 -1.96 22.32
CA ASP A 55 -17.14 -0.89 22.57
C ASP A 55 -16.99 0.30 21.60
N VAL A 56 -15.77 0.60 21.16
CA VAL A 56 -15.50 1.65 20.16
C VAL A 56 -16.03 1.21 18.79
N ILE A 57 -15.87 -0.07 18.42
CA ILE A 57 -16.42 -0.62 17.18
C ILE A 57 -17.94 -0.62 17.24
N GLU A 58 -18.52 -1.11 18.33
CA GLU A 58 -19.97 -1.16 18.52
C GLU A 58 -20.58 0.24 18.43
N SER A 59 -20.00 1.23 19.13
CA SER A 59 -20.44 2.62 19.08
C SER A 59 -20.39 3.20 17.66
N SER A 60 -19.34 2.87 16.90
CA SER A 60 -19.19 3.31 15.51
C SER A 60 -20.19 2.61 14.56
N TYR A 61 -20.49 1.33 14.79
CA TYR A 61 -21.55 0.60 14.09
C TYR A 61 -22.92 1.23 14.34
N GLN A 62 -23.24 1.51 15.60
CA GLN A 62 -24.51 2.15 15.97
C GLN A 62 -24.64 3.56 15.36
N LEU A 63 -23.52 4.26 15.19
CA LEU A 63 -23.47 5.56 14.53
C LEU A 63 -23.74 5.46 13.01
N LEU A 64 -23.13 4.49 12.33
CA LEU A 64 -23.13 4.38 10.87
C LEU A 64 -24.31 3.57 10.30
N LYS A 65 -24.84 2.60 11.05
CA LYS A 65 -25.96 1.74 10.61
C LYS A 65 -27.22 2.53 10.21
N PRO A 66 -27.67 3.57 10.94
CA PRO A 66 -28.79 4.41 10.52
C PRO A 66 -28.52 5.19 9.23
N VAL A 67 -27.26 5.60 9.01
CA VAL A 67 -26.85 6.32 7.79
C VAL A 67 -26.91 5.40 6.58
N LEU A 68 -26.45 4.15 6.71
CA LEU A 68 -26.57 3.15 5.65
C LEU A 68 -28.05 2.80 5.39
N ALA A 69 -28.84 2.60 6.45
CA ALA A 69 -30.26 2.27 6.32
C ALA A 69 -31.04 3.37 5.58
N GLU A 70 -30.70 4.64 5.79
CA GLU A 70 -31.27 5.78 5.06
C GLU A 70 -31.02 5.67 3.54
N LEU A 71 -29.78 5.38 3.14
CA LEU A 71 -29.47 5.13 1.72
C LEU A 71 -30.24 3.93 1.17
N VAL A 72 -30.24 2.81 1.90
CA VAL A 72 -30.90 1.57 1.48
C VAL A 72 -32.43 1.72 1.39
N SER A 73 -33.01 2.62 2.19
CA SER A 73 -34.43 2.93 2.14
C SER A 73 -34.84 3.85 0.98
N ASN A 74 -33.87 4.42 0.26
CA ASN A 74 -34.13 5.24 -0.91
C ASN A 74 -34.56 4.36 -2.09
N GLU A 75 -35.65 4.71 -2.75
CA GLU A 75 -36.21 3.93 -3.86
C GLU A 75 -35.27 3.80 -5.07
N GLU A 76 -34.38 4.78 -5.26
CA GLU A 76 -33.37 4.76 -6.32
C GLU A 76 -32.12 3.95 -5.95
N PHE A 77 -32.03 3.47 -4.70
CA PHE A 77 -30.96 2.59 -4.25
C PHE A 77 -31.36 1.10 -4.34
N SER A 78 -30.48 0.27 -4.90
CA SER A 78 -30.59 -1.19 -4.82
C SER A 78 -29.23 -1.86 -4.85
N TRP A 79 -29.06 -2.85 -3.98
CA TRP A 79 -27.86 -3.68 -3.93
C TRP A 79 -27.58 -4.47 -5.22
N SER A 80 -28.61 -4.67 -6.05
CA SER A 80 -28.49 -5.46 -7.29
C SER A 80 -28.18 -4.62 -8.53
N TYR A 81 -28.05 -3.28 -8.40
CA TYR A 81 -27.76 -2.40 -9.54
C TYR A 81 -26.32 -1.91 -9.58
N HIS A 82 -25.91 -1.54 -10.79
CA HIS A 82 -24.75 -0.68 -11.02
C HIS A 82 -25.24 0.76 -11.24
N TYR A 83 -24.40 1.69 -10.80
CA TYR A 83 -24.60 3.13 -10.87
C TYR A 83 -23.57 3.71 -11.84
N GLY A 84 -23.82 3.50 -13.13
CA GLY A 84 -22.83 3.74 -14.18
C GLY A 84 -21.69 2.73 -14.07
N PHE A 85 -20.49 3.20 -13.69
CA PHE A 85 -19.31 2.36 -13.51
C PHE A 85 -19.15 1.81 -12.09
N PHE A 86 -19.95 2.30 -11.15
CA PHE A 86 -19.84 1.93 -9.74
C PHE A 86 -20.80 0.80 -9.39
N SER A 87 -20.34 -0.15 -8.60
CA SER A 87 -21.19 -1.12 -7.91
C SER A 87 -22.02 -0.44 -6.81
N ALA A 88 -23.13 -1.06 -6.41
CA ALA A 88 -23.92 -0.59 -5.26
C ALA A 88 -23.08 -0.49 -3.96
N LYS A 89 -22.08 -1.37 -3.79
CA LYS A 89 -21.15 -1.32 -2.65
C LYS A 89 -20.29 -0.05 -2.68
N GLU A 90 -19.77 0.33 -3.84
CA GLU A 90 -18.98 1.56 -4.00
C GLU A 90 -19.82 2.81 -3.77
N VAL A 91 -21.10 2.80 -4.19
CA VAL A 91 -22.05 3.88 -3.91
C VAL A 91 -22.34 3.99 -2.42
N ALA A 92 -22.65 2.87 -1.75
CA ALA A 92 -22.87 2.85 -0.30
C ALA A 92 -21.64 3.29 0.48
N HIS A 93 -20.45 2.87 0.05
CA HIS A 93 -19.19 3.30 0.65
C HIS A 93 -18.95 4.78 0.45
N GLY A 94 -19.19 5.31 -0.75
CA GLY A 94 -19.12 6.75 -1.04
C GLY A 94 -20.04 7.56 -0.15
N TYR A 95 -21.29 7.13 0.03
CA TYR A 95 -22.27 7.83 0.88
C TYR A 95 -21.84 7.86 2.35
N LEU A 96 -21.39 6.73 2.91
CA LEU A 96 -20.90 6.68 4.29
C LEU A 96 -19.59 7.46 4.48
N SER A 97 -18.62 7.32 3.57
CA SER A 97 -17.38 8.10 3.59
C SER A 97 -17.68 9.60 3.58
N GLU A 98 -18.63 10.03 2.75
CA GLU A 98 -18.96 11.44 2.61
C GLU A 98 -19.63 12.00 3.86
N ALA A 99 -20.52 11.23 4.51
CA ALA A 99 -21.08 11.60 5.81
C ALA A 99 -19.98 11.77 6.88
N ILE A 100 -18.99 10.86 6.91
CA ILE A 100 -17.82 10.95 7.80
C ILE A 100 -16.99 12.20 7.47
N ASN A 101 -16.70 12.43 6.19
CA ASN A 101 -15.92 13.57 5.73
C ASN A 101 -16.56 14.88 6.16
N GLN A 102 -17.87 15.05 5.96
CA GLN A 102 -18.59 16.27 6.36
C GLN A 102 -18.59 16.47 7.89
N ALA A 103 -18.60 15.40 8.67
CA ALA A 103 -18.56 15.48 10.11
C ALA A 103 -17.18 15.87 10.65
N ILE A 104 -16.10 15.39 10.03
CA ILE A 104 -14.70 15.69 10.41
C ILE A 104 -14.26 17.05 9.83
N PHE A 105 -14.57 17.32 8.55
CA PHE A 105 -14.06 18.45 7.75
C PHE A 105 -14.88 19.75 7.92
N LYS A 106 -15.30 20.10 9.14
CA LYS A 106 -16.02 21.37 9.42
C LYS A 106 -15.09 22.59 9.34
N GLY A 107 -14.44 22.81 8.20
CA GLY A 107 -13.62 23.99 7.92
C GLY A 107 -12.30 24.09 8.69
N LYS A 108 -11.74 22.96 9.15
CA LYS A 108 -10.48 22.91 9.91
C LYS A 108 -9.41 22.14 9.16
N THR A 109 -8.15 22.51 9.40
CA THR A 109 -6.98 21.73 8.96
C THR A 109 -6.99 20.37 9.65
N MET A 110 -6.88 19.28 8.88
CA MET A 110 -6.85 17.94 9.45
C MET A 110 -5.58 17.72 10.28
N THR A 111 -5.74 17.17 11.48
CA THR A 111 -4.65 16.64 12.27
C THR A 111 -4.32 15.21 11.84
N SER A 112 -3.14 14.70 12.21
CA SER A 112 -2.80 13.28 12.00
C SER A 112 -3.81 12.34 12.66
N HIS A 113 -4.34 12.73 13.81
CA HIS A 113 -5.38 11.98 14.52
C HIS A 113 -6.69 11.90 13.72
N ASP A 114 -7.13 13.00 13.11
CA ASP A 114 -8.34 13.01 12.27
C ASP A 114 -8.23 12.05 11.09
N ILE A 115 -7.03 11.97 10.49
CA ILE A 115 -6.75 11.05 9.37
C ILE A 115 -6.84 9.59 9.84
N GLU A 116 -6.28 9.26 11.01
CA GLU A 116 -6.34 7.91 11.56
C GLU A 116 -7.76 7.50 11.94
N LEU A 117 -8.53 8.41 12.55
CA LEU A 117 -9.94 8.21 12.87
C LEU A 117 -10.79 8.01 11.62
N GLN A 118 -10.57 8.81 10.58
CA GLN A 118 -11.25 8.65 9.29
C GLN A 118 -10.96 7.27 8.67
N LYS A 119 -9.69 6.83 8.67
CA LYS A 119 -9.31 5.48 8.17
C LYS A 119 -9.98 4.37 8.97
N PHE A 120 -9.99 4.49 10.30
CA PHE A 120 -10.66 3.54 11.18
C PHE A 120 -12.15 3.42 10.84
N LEU A 121 -12.86 4.56 10.73
CA LEU A 121 -14.27 4.57 10.39
C LEU A 121 -14.55 4.03 8.99
N HIS A 122 -13.66 4.22 8.01
CA HIS A 122 -13.79 3.61 6.69
C HIS A 122 -13.74 2.08 6.75
N TYR A 123 -12.88 1.47 7.56
CA TYR A 123 -12.91 0.00 7.74
C TYR A 123 -14.24 -0.48 8.31
N ILE A 124 -14.85 0.32 9.20
CA ILE A 124 -16.17 0.03 9.75
C ILE A 124 -17.26 0.17 8.68
N CYS A 125 -17.18 1.18 7.80
CA CYS A 125 -18.07 1.29 6.65
C CYS A 125 -17.99 0.05 5.76
N GLU A 126 -16.78 -0.40 5.43
CA GLU A 126 -16.58 -1.61 4.60
C GLU A 126 -17.16 -2.86 5.25
N ALA A 127 -16.92 -3.05 6.56
CA ALA A 127 -17.46 -4.16 7.32
C ALA A 127 -19.01 -4.14 7.31
N LEU A 128 -19.60 -2.97 7.57
CA LEU A 128 -21.05 -2.77 7.57
C LEU A 128 -21.68 -3.03 6.19
N ILE A 129 -21.07 -2.51 5.11
CA ILE A 129 -21.55 -2.74 3.72
C ILE A 129 -21.42 -4.20 3.31
N SER A 130 -20.40 -4.89 3.83
CA SER A 130 -20.17 -6.30 3.55
C SER A 130 -21.07 -7.22 4.38
N GLY A 131 -21.91 -6.67 5.27
CA GLY A 131 -22.78 -7.44 6.15
C GLY A 131 -22.04 -8.20 7.25
N ILE A 132 -20.83 -7.75 7.60
CA ILE A 132 -20.07 -8.31 8.71
C ILE A 132 -20.71 -7.82 10.01
N GLU A 133 -21.10 -8.76 10.85
CA GLU A 133 -21.71 -8.48 12.15
C GLU A 133 -20.70 -7.83 13.11
N VAL A 134 -21.22 -7.07 14.07
CA VAL A 134 -20.40 -6.23 14.96
C VAL A 134 -19.38 -7.02 15.78
N ASP A 135 -19.72 -8.26 16.14
CA ASP A 135 -18.88 -9.20 16.89
C ASP A 135 -17.69 -9.72 16.06
N GLU A 136 -17.85 -9.84 14.75
CA GLU A 136 -16.78 -10.23 13.81
C GLU A 136 -15.97 -9.03 13.29
N ALA A 137 -16.54 -7.83 13.37
CA ALA A 137 -15.95 -6.59 12.86
C ALA A 137 -14.60 -6.25 13.50
N LEU A 138 -14.37 -6.62 14.76
CA LEU A 138 -13.07 -6.43 15.43
C LEU A 138 -11.94 -7.11 14.66
N ASN A 139 -12.13 -8.36 14.26
CA ASN A 139 -11.12 -9.10 13.51
C ASN A 139 -10.95 -8.51 12.11
N TYR A 140 -12.06 -8.14 11.45
CA TYR A 140 -12.00 -7.49 10.13
C TYR A 140 -11.20 -6.18 10.17
N VAL A 141 -11.55 -5.25 11.07
CA VAL A 141 -10.92 -3.94 11.21
C VAL A 141 -9.45 -4.08 11.61
N ASN A 142 -9.14 -5.01 12.53
CA ASN A 142 -7.76 -5.30 12.90
C ASN A 142 -6.96 -5.84 11.71
N ASN A 143 -7.50 -6.80 10.96
CA ASN A 143 -6.81 -7.37 9.81
C ASN A 143 -6.61 -6.33 8.71
N ALA A 144 -7.61 -5.50 8.42
CA ALA A 144 -7.51 -4.42 7.43
C ALA A 144 -6.50 -3.34 7.84
N HIS A 145 -6.51 -2.93 9.12
CA HIS A 145 -5.51 -2.01 9.66
C HIS A 145 -4.11 -2.63 9.61
N LEU A 146 -3.94 -3.86 10.09
CA LEU A 146 -2.68 -4.58 10.09
C LEU A 146 -2.14 -4.76 8.67
N HIS A 147 -2.98 -5.08 7.68
CA HIS A 147 -2.57 -5.19 6.29
C HIS A 147 -2.06 -3.85 5.72
N ASN A 148 -2.78 -2.75 5.97
CA ASN A 148 -2.33 -1.43 5.52
C ASN A 148 -1.05 -0.97 6.23
N GLN A 149 -0.93 -1.24 7.53
CA GLN A 149 0.32 -0.98 8.25
C GLN A 149 1.46 -1.84 7.74
N PHE A 150 1.19 -3.10 7.41
CA PHE A 150 2.17 -4.00 6.82
C PHE A 150 2.68 -3.48 5.48
N ALA A 151 1.79 -3.06 4.58
CA ALA A 151 2.18 -2.44 3.31
C ALA A 151 3.08 -1.21 3.53
N LEU A 152 2.71 -0.31 4.46
CA LEU A 152 3.52 0.86 4.81
C LEU A 152 4.89 0.48 5.39
N MET A 153 4.94 -0.54 6.24
CA MET A 153 6.19 -1.04 6.83
C MET A 153 7.10 -1.68 5.76
N VAL A 154 6.54 -2.41 4.80
CA VAL A 154 7.30 -2.97 3.68
C VAL A 154 7.82 -1.84 2.78
N SER A 155 7.00 -0.83 2.49
CA SER A 155 7.45 0.36 1.75
C SER A 155 8.47 1.22 2.50
N ALA A 156 8.60 1.05 3.82
CA ALA A 156 9.64 1.70 4.61
C ALA A 156 10.98 0.93 4.58
N LEU A 157 11.03 -0.27 3.99
CA LEU A 157 12.28 -0.97 3.74
C LEU A 157 13.07 -0.26 2.64
N THR A 158 14.40 -0.22 2.82
CA THR A 158 15.33 0.46 1.92
C THR A 158 16.63 -0.34 1.85
N LEU A 159 17.53 0.01 0.94
CA LEU A 159 18.87 -0.59 0.91
C LEU A 159 19.64 -0.41 2.23
N GLU A 160 19.40 0.68 2.97
CA GLU A 160 20.02 0.92 4.29
C GLU A 160 19.25 0.25 5.45
N CYS A 161 17.98 -0.07 5.23
CA CYS A 161 17.08 -0.71 6.18
C CYS A 161 16.40 -1.92 5.53
N PRO A 162 17.18 -2.99 5.19
CA PRO A 162 16.72 -4.03 4.28
C PRO A 162 15.83 -5.09 4.92
N SER A 163 15.88 -5.21 6.24
CA SER A 163 15.20 -6.29 6.96
C SER A 163 14.23 -5.76 8.00
N LYS A 164 13.28 -6.61 8.41
CA LYS A 164 12.41 -6.36 9.57
C LYS A 164 13.20 -5.98 10.83
N LYS A 165 14.37 -6.60 11.05
CA LYS A 165 15.21 -6.31 12.21
C LYS A 165 15.72 -4.87 12.18
N ASP A 166 16.17 -4.43 11.01
CA ASP A 166 16.67 -3.06 10.80
C ASP A 166 15.52 -2.06 10.93
N LEU A 167 14.35 -2.40 10.38
CA LEU A 167 13.14 -1.59 10.49
C LEU A 167 12.70 -1.38 11.94
N ILE A 168 12.71 -2.45 12.76
CA ILE A 168 12.44 -2.37 14.19
C ILE A 168 13.47 -1.48 14.90
N ALA A 169 14.76 -1.58 14.55
CA ALA A 169 15.80 -0.75 15.14
C ALA A 169 15.61 0.73 14.78
N PHE A 170 15.26 1.01 13.51
CA PHE A 170 14.91 2.33 13.00
C PHE A 170 13.74 2.95 13.79
N TYR A 171 12.62 2.23 13.92
CA TYR A 171 11.46 2.73 14.67
C TYR A 171 11.75 2.94 16.15
N LYS A 172 12.55 2.06 16.79
CA LYS A 172 13.00 2.26 18.18
C LYS A 172 13.80 3.55 18.34
N LYS A 173 14.74 3.82 17.42
CA LYS A 173 15.56 5.04 17.45
C LYS A 173 14.68 6.30 17.32
N GLY A 174 13.64 6.23 16.49
CA GLY A 174 12.63 7.28 16.34
C GLY A 174 11.57 7.36 17.45
N LYS A 175 11.63 6.49 18.47
CA LYS A 175 10.61 6.36 19.54
C LYS A 175 9.19 6.03 19.03
N HIS A 176 9.08 5.37 17.87
CA HIS A 176 7.81 4.91 17.29
C HIS A 176 7.43 3.52 17.81
N TYR A 177 7.15 3.41 19.12
CA TYR A 177 6.94 2.11 19.77
C TYR A 177 5.73 1.32 19.27
N ASN A 178 4.68 2.00 18.77
CA ASN A 178 3.55 1.33 18.13
C ASN A 178 3.98 0.56 16.87
N MET A 179 4.76 1.21 15.99
CA MET A 179 5.30 0.57 14.79
C MET A 179 6.23 -0.60 15.14
N VAL A 180 7.00 -0.49 16.23
CA VAL A 180 7.83 -1.61 16.73
C VAL A 180 6.97 -2.80 17.15
N TYR A 181 5.85 -2.55 17.85
CA TYR A 181 4.92 -3.60 18.24
C TYR A 181 4.26 -4.24 17.01
N GLN A 182 3.73 -3.43 16.09
CA GLN A 182 3.08 -3.91 14.87
C GLN A 182 4.03 -4.72 13.97
N ALA A 183 5.26 -4.24 13.76
CA ALA A 183 6.26 -4.98 12.99
C ALA A 183 6.58 -6.37 13.60
N ARG A 184 6.45 -6.52 14.93
CA ARG A 184 6.66 -7.81 15.60
C ARG A 184 5.53 -8.81 15.40
N LEU A 185 4.33 -8.37 15.03
CA LEU A 185 3.18 -9.24 14.80
C LEU A 185 3.36 -10.09 13.53
N PHE A 186 4.07 -9.58 12.54
CA PHE A 186 4.39 -10.29 11.30
C PHE A 186 5.70 -11.08 11.45
N SER A 187 5.84 -12.18 10.75
CA SER A 187 7.07 -12.97 10.65
C SER A 187 8.12 -12.31 9.75
N ASN A 188 9.38 -12.75 9.84
CA ASN A 188 10.43 -12.27 8.91
C ASN A 188 10.10 -12.69 7.47
N LYS A 189 9.55 -13.89 7.29
CA LYS A 189 9.19 -14.45 5.99
C LYS A 189 8.13 -13.59 5.28
N GLU A 190 7.14 -13.09 6.00
CA GLU A 190 6.13 -12.19 5.43
C GLU A 190 6.78 -10.92 4.86
N PHE A 191 7.70 -10.29 5.59
CA PHE A 191 8.43 -9.12 5.10
C PHE A 191 9.28 -9.43 3.87
N GLU A 192 9.98 -10.57 3.87
CA GLU A 192 10.82 -11.00 2.74
C GLU A 192 9.98 -11.28 1.48
N GLN A 193 8.84 -11.95 1.64
CA GLN A 193 7.91 -12.23 0.54
C GLN A 193 7.31 -10.95 -0.04
N ALA A 194 6.81 -10.05 0.82
CA ALA A 194 6.23 -8.80 0.36
C ALA A 194 7.27 -7.91 -0.33
N LEU A 195 8.53 -7.90 0.16
CA LEU A 195 9.63 -7.21 -0.52
C LEU A 195 9.95 -7.84 -1.88
N ALA A 196 9.98 -9.18 -1.96
CA ALA A 196 10.20 -9.88 -3.22
C ALA A 196 9.10 -9.57 -4.25
N GLU A 197 7.83 -9.55 -3.83
CA GLU A 197 6.70 -9.16 -4.70
C GLU A 197 6.81 -7.72 -5.21
N GLN A 198 7.20 -6.78 -4.34
CA GLN A 198 7.46 -5.39 -4.75
C GLN A 198 8.59 -5.32 -5.78
N LEU A 199 9.72 -6.01 -5.53
CA LEU A 199 10.86 -6.04 -6.45
C LEU A 199 10.52 -6.72 -7.79
N LYS A 200 9.75 -7.81 -7.80
CA LYS A 200 9.24 -8.47 -9.01
C LYS A 200 8.38 -7.50 -9.83
N THR A 201 7.49 -6.77 -9.16
CA THR A 201 6.67 -5.74 -9.81
C THR A 201 7.53 -4.63 -10.41
N THR A 202 8.48 -4.08 -9.65
CA THR A 202 9.42 -3.07 -10.13
C THR A 202 10.23 -3.59 -11.33
N TYR A 203 10.77 -4.80 -11.27
CA TYR A 203 11.58 -5.40 -12.33
C TYR A 203 10.78 -5.48 -13.63
N ASN A 204 9.54 -5.97 -13.55
CA ASN A 204 8.65 -6.03 -14.71
C ASN A 204 8.35 -4.66 -15.32
N GLN A 205 8.21 -3.60 -14.51
CA GLN A 205 8.04 -2.24 -15.03
C GLN A 205 9.32 -1.74 -15.72
N VAL A 206 10.49 -2.01 -15.15
CA VAL A 206 11.78 -1.68 -15.78
C VAL A 206 11.92 -2.37 -17.14
N ILE A 207 11.59 -3.66 -17.24
CA ILE A 207 11.65 -4.37 -18.52
C ILE A 207 10.71 -3.75 -19.57
N LYS A 208 9.48 -3.39 -19.20
CA LYS A 208 8.55 -2.70 -20.11
C LYS A 208 9.14 -1.39 -20.65
N VAL A 209 9.81 -0.61 -19.80
CA VAL A 209 10.47 0.64 -20.19
C VAL A 209 11.62 0.37 -21.16
N ILE A 210 12.46 -0.64 -20.87
CA ILE A 210 13.56 -1.04 -21.75
C ILE A 210 13.04 -1.40 -23.14
N LEU A 211 12.04 -2.29 -23.22
CA LEU A 211 11.46 -2.73 -24.49
C LEU A 211 10.81 -1.59 -25.26
N THR A 212 10.12 -0.69 -24.57
CA THR A 212 9.49 0.48 -25.19
C THR A 212 10.54 1.42 -25.79
N VAL A 213 11.64 1.68 -25.07
CA VAL A 213 12.72 2.56 -25.53
C VAL A 213 13.53 1.92 -26.66
N LEU A 214 13.78 0.62 -26.59
CA LEU A 214 14.50 -0.12 -27.63
C LEU A 214 13.62 -0.47 -28.85
N GLN A 215 12.30 -0.29 -28.75
CA GLN A 215 11.32 -0.70 -29.76
C GLN A 215 11.40 -2.21 -30.06
N GLU A 216 11.64 -3.02 -29.03
CA GLU A 216 11.73 -4.48 -29.12
C GLU A 216 10.45 -5.13 -28.59
N GLU A 217 9.92 -6.13 -29.30
CA GLU A 217 8.76 -6.91 -28.85
C GLU A 217 9.15 -8.14 -28.02
N ASP A 218 10.38 -8.62 -28.16
CA ASP A 218 10.88 -9.82 -27.49
C ASP A 218 11.61 -9.47 -26.18
N ASN A 219 11.18 -10.09 -25.08
CA ASN A 219 11.74 -9.88 -23.75
C ASN A 219 12.67 -11.00 -23.28
N THR A 220 12.91 -12.05 -24.08
CA THR A 220 13.71 -13.24 -23.72
C THR A 220 15.07 -12.87 -23.13
N GLN A 221 15.65 -11.79 -23.64
CA GLN A 221 16.93 -11.23 -23.22
C GLN A 221 16.97 -10.62 -21.81
N PHE A 222 15.82 -10.37 -21.20
CA PHE A 222 15.69 -9.71 -19.90
C PHE A 222 14.74 -10.46 -18.94
N MET A 223 14.32 -11.67 -19.29
CA MET A 223 13.35 -12.44 -18.52
C MET A 223 13.83 -12.72 -17.09
N MET A 224 12.88 -12.58 -16.16
CA MET A 224 13.05 -12.96 -14.78
C MET A 224 12.76 -14.45 -14.61
N THR A 225 13.62 -15.22 -13.94
CA THR A 225 13.22 -16.53 -13.39
C THR A 225 12.30 -16.25 -12.20
N GLU A 226 11.22 -17.02 -12.03
CA GLU A 226 10.34 -16.81 -10.87
C GLU A 226 11.10 -17.11 -9.57
N GLU A 227 11.53 -16.05 -8.89
CA GLU A 227 12.26 -16.13 -7.63
C GLU A 227 11.45 -15.44 -6.53
N ASP A 228 11.15 -16.19 -5.46
CA ASP A 228 10.49 -15.68 -4.26
C ASP A 228 11.49 -15.08 -3.25
N ASN A 229 12.79 -15.13 -3.58
CA ASN A 229 13.87 -14.62 -2.75
C ASN A 229 14.31 -13.23 -3.23
N TYR A 230 14.11 -12.22 -2.38
CA TYR A 230 14.48 -10.85 -2.69
C TYR A 230 15.98 -10.67 -2.99
N ILE A 231 16.87 -11.49 -2.41
CA ILE A 231 18.32 -11.44 -2.69
C ILE A 231 18.62 -11.91 -4.11
N GLU A 232 17.93 -12.94 -4.61
CA GLU A 232 18.09 -13.38 -5.99
C GLU A 232 17.56 -12.30 -6.94
N LEU A 233 16.40 -11.69 -6.65
CA LEU A 233 15.88 -10.55 -7.42
C LEU A 233 16.86 -9.38 -7.46
N LEU A 234 17.54 -9.07 -6.35
CA LEU A 234 18.58 -8.06 -6.31
C LEU A 234 19.79 -8.41 -7.19
N LYS A 235 20.22 -9.68 -7.22
CA LYS A 235 21.27 -10.13 -8.17
C LYS A 235 20.82 -9.99 -9.63
N MET A 236 19.54 -10.22 -9.92
CA MET A 236 18.98 -10.00 -11.26
C MET A 236 19.05 -8.52 -11.65
N PHE A 237 18.71 -7.61 -10.74
CA PHE A 237 18.90 -6.17 -10.97
C PHE A 237 20.37 -5.82 -11.22
N VAL A 238 21.31 -6.39 -10.47
CA VAL A 238 22.76 -6.18 -10.69
C VAL A 238 23.17 -6.61 -12.10
N ALA A 239 22.75 -7.80 -12.54
CA ALA A 239 23.03 -8.29 -13.89
C ALA A 239 22.39 -7.42 -14.99
N LEU A 240 21.16 -6.96 -14.75
CA LEU A 240 20.46 -6.04 -15.64
C LEU A 240 21.21 -4.71 -15.77
N PHE A 241 21.68 -4.13 -14.67
CA PHE A 241 22.44 -2.88 -14.68
C PHE A 241 23.75 -3.02 -15.45
N ASP A 242 24.46 -4.14 -15.30
CA ASP A 242 25.66 -4.42 -16.09
C ASP A 242 25.38 -4.45 -17.59
N LYS A 243 24.29 -5.10 -17.97
CA LYS A 243 23.85 -5.14 -19.37
C LYS A 243 23.49 -3.74 -19.87
N LEU A 244 22.69 -2.98 -19.13
CA LEU A 244 22.29 -1.62 -19.52
C LEU A 244 23.47 -0.67 -19.67
N MET A 245 24.43 -0.70 -18.72
CA MET A 245 25.62 0.15 -18.80
C MET A 245 26.54 -0.22 -19.98
N SER A 246 26.46 -1.45 -20.50
CA SER A 246 27.19 -1.89 -21.69
C SER A 246 26.61 -1.35 -23.01
N LEU A 247 25.34 -0.94 -23.03
CA LEU A 247 24.66 -0.40 -24.22
C LEU A 247 25.00 1.07 -24.50
N ASP A 248 25.69 1.74 -23.57
CA ASP A 248 26.14 3.14 -23.63
C ASP A 248 25.05 4.17 -24.00
N SER A 249 23.79 3.86 -23.68
CA SER A 249 22.63 4.73 -23.92
C SER A 249 22.25 5.50 -22.65
N SER A 250 22.75 6.73 -22.53
CA SER A 250 22.45 7.61 -21.38
C SER A 250 20.95 7.89 -21.21
N PHE A 251 20.20 7.99 -22.31
CA PHE A 251 18.75 8.16 -22.28
C PHE A 251 18.05 6.95 -21.65
N LEU A 252 18.38 5.74 -22.10
CA LEU A 252 17.81 4.50 -21.56
C LEU A 252 18.13 4.34 -20.07
N LEU A 253 19.38 4.60 -19.68
CA LEU A 253 19.80 4.54 -18.27
C LEU A 253 18.98 5.49 -17.40
N LYS A 254 18.71 6.70 -17.89
CA LYS A 254 17.90 7.69 -17.19
C LYS A 254 16.46 7.23 -17.04
N GLU A 255 15.81 6.77 -18.11
CA GLU A 255 14.42 6.26 -18.07
C GLU A 255 14.26 5.10 -17.09
N VAL A 256 15.24 4.17 -17.06
CA VAL A 256 15.24 3.06 -16.10
C VAL A 256 15.38 3.56 -14.66
N LEU A 257 16.31 4.47 -14.39
CA LEU A 257 16.51 5.03 -13.04
C LEU A 257 15.30 5.86 -12.56
N ASP A 258 14.69 6.66 -13.44
CA ASP A 258 13.47 7.40 -13.12
C ASP A 258 12.29 6.44 -12.82
N THR A 259 12.22 5.32 -13.54
CA THR A 259 11.25 4.25 -13.26
C THR A 259 11.51 3.62 -11.90
N LEU A 260 12.77 3.27 -11.58
CA LEU A 260 13.12 2.73 -10.26
C LEU A 260 12.79 3.70 -9.13
N LYS A 261 13.06 4.99 -9.33
CA LYS A 261 12.78 6.04 -8.34
C LYS A 261 11.29 6.21 -8.05
N THR A 262 10.44 6.01 -9.05
CA THR A 262 8.98 6.15 -8.91
C THR A 262 8.28 4.86 -8.48
N GLN A 263 8.79 3.70 -8.92
CA GLN A 263 8.13 2.39 -8.76
C GLN A 263 8.70 1.54 -7.62
N SER A 264 9.81 1.93 -6.99
CA SER A 264 10.42 1.16 -5.90
C SER A 264 10.94 2.08 -4.81
N THR A 265 10.32 2.06 -3.63
CA THR A 265 10.89 2.76 -2.47
C THR A 265 12.21 2.12 -2.04
N PHE A 266 12.30 0.79 -2.15
CA PHE A 266 13.48 0.02 -1.74
C PHE A 266 14.74 0.42 -2.53
N LEU A 267 14.65 0.48 -3.86
CA LEU A 267 15.76 0.84 -4.75
C LEU A 267 15.86 2.35 -5.00
N GLY A 268 14.71 3.04 -5.07
CA GLY A 268 14.62 4.43 -5.50
C GLY A 268 15.28 5.44 -4.55
N GLN A 269 15.37 5.13 -3.25
CA GLN A 269 16.09 5.98 -2.30
C GLN A 269 17.61 5.99 -2.53
N GLY A 270 18.16 4.94 -3.14
CA GLY A 270 19.58 4.88 -3.51
C GLY A 270 19.92 5.64 -4.80
N ILE A 271 18.96 6.33 -5.42
CA ILE A 271 19.13 7.02 -6.70
C ILE A 271 19.19 8.54 -6.48
N GLU A 272 20.40 9.07 -6.50
CA GLU A 272 20.66 10.51 -6.45
C GLU A 272 20.97 11.06 -7.85
N PHE A 273 20.18 12.05 -8.28
CA PHE A 273 20.45 12.85 -9.47
C PHE A 273 20.78 14.28 -9.06
N GLY A 274 21.90 14.78 -9.57
CA GLY A 274 22.30 16.18 -9.46
C GLY A 274 22.91 16.65 -10.77
N SER A 275 23.25 17.93 -10.87
CA SER A 275 23.92 18.52 -12.04
C SER A 275 25.30 17.90 -12.34
N GLU A 276 25.87 17.15 -11.39
CA GLU A 276 27.23 16.57 -11.45
C GLU A 276 27.26 15.05 -11.69
N ASN A 277 26.13 14.34 -11.58
CA ASN A 277 26.08 12.87 -11.72
C ASN A 277 25.38 12.46 -13.02
N ASP A 278 26.11 11.79 -13.93
CA ASP A 278 25.50 11.15 -15.09
C ASP A 278 24.73 9.88 -14.70
N ALA A 279 23.80 9.45 -15.58
CA ALA A 279 22.95 8.28 -15.32
C ALA A 279 23.76 6.98 -15.13
N LYS A 280 24.97 6.90 -15.70
CA LYS A 280 25.86 5.74 -15.59
C LYS A 280 26.45 5.64 -14.19
N SER A 281 26.93 6.76 -13.64
CA SER A 281 27.44 6.88 -12.26
C SER A 281 26.35 6.59 -11.22
N ALA A 282 25.14 7.11 -11.43
CA ALA A 282 24.00 6.83 -10.55
C ALA A 282 23.64 5.33 -10.55
N MET A 283 23.59 4.70 -11.73
CA MET A 283 23.33 3.25 -11.83
C MET A 283 24.44 2.41 -11.19
N GLN A 284 25.71 2.81 -11.36
CA GLN A 284 26.85 2.15 -10.72
C GLN A 284 26.80 2.28 -9.20
N THR A 285 26.40 3.44 -8.68
CA THR A 285 26.23 3.67 -7.25
C THR A 285 25.13 2.78 -6.68
N LEU A 286 23.97 2.73 -7.34
CA LEU A 286 22.89 1.84 -6.95
C LEU A 286 23.32 0.37 -6.98
N LYS A 287 24.01 -0.07 -8.03
CA LYS A 287 24.58 -1.42 -8.14
C LYS A 287 25.49 -1.74 -6.95
N ASN A 288 26.36 -0.80 -6.57
CA ASN A 288 27.28 -0.98 -5.44
C ASN A 288 26.53 -1.12 -4.11
N LEU A 289 25.49 -0.32 -3.88
CA LEU A 289 24.63 -0.43 -2.69
C LEU A 289 23.94 -1.80 -2.62
N ILE A 290 23.44 -2.30 -3.77
CA ILE A 290 22.85 -3.64 -3.83
C ILE A 290 23.89 -4.72 -3.52
N ASN A 291 25.10 -4.64 -4.08
CA ASN A 291 26.17 -5.59 -3.82
C ASN A 291 26.60 -5.61 -2.34
N GLN A 292 26.67 -4.44 -1.69
CA GLN A 292 26.94 -4.33 -0.25
C GLN A 292 25.87 -5.02 0.59
N LEU A 293 24.64 -5.14 0.10
CA LEU A 293 23.57 -5.88 0.75
C LEU A 293 23.71 -7.40 0.61
N ILE A 294 24.15 -7.84 -0.56
CA ILE A 294 24.27 -9.26 -0.92
C ILE A 294 25.48 -9.90 -0.21
N GLU A 295 26.64 -9.23 -0.19
CA GLU A 295 27.90 -9.77 0.35
C GLU A 295 27.85 -10.24 1.82
N PRO A 296 27.20 -9.54 2.77
CA PRO A 296 27.08 -9.97 4.15
C PRO A 296 26.22 -11.25 4.32
N GLN A 297 25.19 -11.41 3.49
CA GLN A 297 24.28 -12.56 3.59
C GLN A 297 24.90 -13.83 3.01
N VAL A 298 25.71 -13.68 1.96
CA VAL A 298 26.51 -14.78 1.40
C VAL A 298 27.51 -15.30 2.45
N LYS A 299 28.21 -14.42 3.18
CA LYS A 299 29.15 -14.83 4.24
C LYS A 299 28.48 -15.55 5.44
N GLN A 300 27.23 -15.21 5.78
CA GLN A 300 26.45 -15.94 6.79
C GLN A 300 26.01 -17.34 6.32
N ALA A 301 25.61 -17.49 5.04
CA ALA A 301 25.28 -18.80 4.47
C ALA A 301 26.52 -19.72 4.37
N PHE A 302 27.68 -19.17 4.01
CA PHE A 302 28.93 -19.94 3.94
C PHE A 302 29.46 -20.37 5.32
N SER A 303 29.25 -19.58 6.38
CA SER A 303 29.65 -19.95 7.76
C SER A 303 28.74 -21.03 8.36
N LEU A 304 27.45 -21.05 8.03
CA LEU A 304 26.54 -22.15 8.41
C LEU A 304 26.92 -23.47 7.73
N ASN A 305 27.29 -23.46 6.45
CA ASN A 305 27.69 -24.67 5.72
C ASN A 305 29.09 -25.20 6.12
N THR A 306 30.03 -24.33 6.52
CA THR A 306 31.32 -24.78 7.08
C THR A 306 31.16 -25.38 8.47
N SER A 307 30.27 -24.83 9.31
CA SER A 307 29.97 -25.42 10.63
C SER A 307 29.31 -26.81 10.53
N TYR A 308 28.50 -27.06 9.50
CA TYR A 308 27.93 -28.39 9.24
C TYR A 308 28.97 -29.40 8.74
N HIS A 309 29.90 -28.99 7.88
CA HIS A 309 30.96 -29.87 7.40
C HIS A 309 32.04 -30.19 8.45
N GLU A 310 32.35 -29.27 9.36
CA GLU A 310 33.26 -29.55 10.48
C GLU A 310 32.64 -30.51 11.51
N GLN A 311 31.31 -30.51 11.69
CA GLN A 311 30.64 -31.43 12.61
C GLN A 311 30.48 -32.87 12.05
N VAL A 312 30.44 -33.05 10.73
CA VAL A 312 30.36 -34.39 10.12
C VAL A 312 31.74 -35.05 9.99
N SER A 313 32.82 -34.25 9.97
CA SER A 313 34.20 -34.74 9.85
C SER A 313 34.80 -35.24 11.18
N HIS A 314 34.11 -35.04 12.31
CA HIS A 314 34.58 -35.39 13.65
C HIS A 314 33.66 -36.38 14.39
N ARG A 315 32.97 -37.28 13.69
CA ARG A 315 32.42 -38.49 14.34
C ARG A 315 33.51 -39.57 14.39
N PRO A 316 33.97 -40.00 15.58
CA PRO A 316 34.72 -41.25 15.67
C PRO A 316 33.75 -42.38 15.32
N LEU A 317 34.21 -43.30 14.46
CA LEU A 317 33.55 -44.58 14.24
C LEU A 317 33.48 -45.30 15.60
N ALA A 318 32.25 -45.49 16.10
CA ALA A 318 31.94 -46.40 17.19
C ALA A 318 31.70 -47.81 16.63
#